data_AF-B5JJH4-F1
#
_entry.id   AF-B5JJH4-F1
#
_cell.length_a   1.000
_cell.length_b   1.000
_cell.length_c   1.000
_cell.angle_alpha   90.00
_cell.angle_beta   90.00
_cell.angle_gamma   90.00
#
_symmetry.space_group_name_H-M   'P 1'
#
loop_
_entity.id
_entity.type
_entity.pdbx_description
1 polymer ?
#
loop_
_entity_poly.entity_id
_entity_poly.type
_entity_poly.pdbx_seq_one_letter_code
_entity_poly.pdbx_strand_id
1 'polypeptide(L)'
;MNDFKEIDLLEVAIEIVGGHSNGLGEGMVTTIDGELKAHSFWHRTYSKEPLLDVVTLVDRCSKEVRNLEGNSFTEWTFVGMDKSLSIHLVGTSRVLERLDELEGVGLLNDSILNWEVHSVHHRSSFAIQTRVNSLEIEYSTGGRYSIEFDRDKIEGYVQARTRARNESRVGRVRERFNSFTPFLRGNCSRTKNTHVAAGL
;
A
#
# COMPACT_ATOMS: atom_id res chain seq x y z
N MET A 1 -5.55 25.94 -12.40
CA MET A 1 -4.27 25.93 -11.66
C MET A 1 -4.41 25.35 -10.24
N ASN A 2 -5.46 24.56 -9.94
CA ASN A 2 -5.64 23.90 -8.63
C ASN A 2 -5.32 22.40 -8.67
N ASP A 3 -5.45 21.77 -9.84
CA ASP A 3 -5.32 20.31 -10.00
C ASP A 3 -3.93 19.77 -9.63
N PHE A 4 -2.87 20.57 -9.80
CA PHE A 4 -1.51 20.16 -9.42
C PHE A 4 -1.35 19.96 -7.91
N LYS A 5 -2.00 20.78 -7.07
CA LYS A 5 -1.91 20.62 -5.60
C LYS A 5 -2.67 19.39 -5.11
N GLU A 6 -3.79 19.07 -5.74
CA GLU A 6 -4.58 17.90 -5.37
C GLU A 6 -3.90 16.58 -5.77
N ILE A 7 -3.30 16.55 -6.96
CA ILE A 7 -2.52 15.40 -7.46
C ILE A 7 -1.34 15.11 -6.52
N ASP A 8 -0.63 16.14 -6.07
CA ASP A 8 0.50 16.00 -5.15
C ASP A 8 0.05 15.45 -3.77
N LEU A 9 -1.10 15.92 -3.25
CA LEU A 9 -1.66 15.44 -1.99
C LEU A 9 -2.08 13.97 -2.05
N LEU A 10 -2.70 13.53 -3.15
CA LEU A 10 -3.07 12.12 -3.34
C LEU A 10 -1.85 11.20 -3.44
N GLU A 11 -0.75 11.64 -4.07
CA GLU A 11 0.48 10.83 -4.13
C GLU A 11 1.10 10.68 -2.75
N VAL A 12 1.19 11.78 -1.99
CA VAL A 12 1.66 11.74 -0.59
C VAL A 12 0.77 10.86 0.26
N ALA A 13 -0.55 10.88 0.05
CA ALA A 13 -1.47 10.01 0.76
C ALA A 13 -1.25 8.52 0.44
N ILE A 14 -1.00 8.18 -0.82
CA ILE A 14 -0.61 6.81 -1.21
C ILE A 14 0.66 6.37 -0.49
N GLU A 15 1.66 7.25 -0.37
CA GLU A 15 2.93 6.93 0.30
C GLU A 15 2.75 6.70 1.80
N ILE A 16 1.96 7.53 2.48
CA ILE A 16 1.71 7.41 3.91
C ILE A 16 0.89 6.16 4.20
N VAL A 17 -0.24 5.95 3.50
CA VAL A 17 -1.12 4.79 3.73
C VAL A 17 -0.46 3.48 3.25
N GLY A 18 0.25 3.52 2.12
CA GLY A 18 0.96 2.36 1.58
C GLY A 18 2.26 2.02 2.32
N GLY A 19 2.71 2.88 3.24
CA GLY A 19 3.92 2.69 4.01
C GLY A 19 5.19 3.17 3.32
N HIS A 20 6.02 3.89 4.07
CA HIS A 20 7.32 4.34 3.59
C HIS A 20 8.28 3.16 3.39
N SER A 21 8.83 3.01 2.18
CA SER A 21 9.96 2.14 1.79
C SER A 21 9.80 0.61 1.89
N ASN A 22 8.92 0.09 2.76
CA ASN A 22 8.77 -1.37 2.97
C ASN A 22 7.39 -1.91 2.54
N GLY A 23 6.48 -1.03 2.11
CA GLY A 23 5.11 -1.42 1.70
C GLY A 23 4.16 -1.76 2.85
N LEU A 24 4.48 -1.33 4.07
CA LEU A 24 3.66 -1.51 5.27
C LEU A 24 3.33 -0.15 5.86
N GLY A 25 2.05 0.23 5.86
CA GLY A 25 1.55 1.43 6.55
C GLY A 25 1.18 1.12 7.99
N GLU A 26 1.18 2.12 8.86
CA GLU A 26 0.62 2.00 10.21
C GLU A 26 -0.48 3.04 10.37
N GLY A 27 -1.67 2.58 10.76
CA GLY A 27 -2.87 3.39 10.87
C GLY A 27 -3.69 3.01 12.09
N MET A 28 -4.53 3.94 12.52
CA MET A 28 -5.48 3.72 13.59
C MET A 28 -6.85 3.44 12.99
N VAL A 29 -7.44 2.27 13.27
CA VAL A 29 -8.81 1.96 12.88
C VAL A 29 -9.76 2.31 14.02
N THR A 30 -10.82 3.03 13.71
CA THR A 30 -11.92 3.34 14.63
C THR A 30 -13.16 2.56 14.21
N THR A 31 -13.72 1.83 15.16
CA THR A 31 -14.95 1.03 15.02
C THR A 31 -15.98 1.49 16.04
N ILE A 32 -17.27 1.19 15.81
CA ILE A 32 -18.35 1.55 16.73
C ILE A 32 -18.95 0.27 17.30
N ASP A 33 -19.08 0.18 18.63
CA ASP A 33 -19.70 -0.97 19.29
C ASP A 33 -21.24 -0.91 19.26
N GLY A 34 -21.89 -1.97 19.77
CA GLY A 34 -23.36 -2.04 19.86
C GLY A 34 -24.00 -1.01 20.80
N GLU A 35 -23.22 -0.30 21.61
CA GLU A 35 -23.67 0.81 22.46
C GLU A 35 -23.42 2.19 21.81
N LEU A 36 -23.06 2.22 20.53
CA LEU A 36 -22.71 3.43 19.77
C LEU A 36 -21.47 4.16 20.30
N LYS A 37 -20.54 3.45 20.96
CA LYS A 37 -19.27 4.01 21.40
C LYS A 37 -18.16 3.70 20.40
N ALA A 38 -17.36 4.71 20.09
CA ALA A 38 -16.19 4.57 19.24
C ALA A 38 -15.02 3.94 20.01
N HIS A 39 -14.31 3.01 19.37
CA HIS A 39 -13.08 2.38 19.86
C HIS A 39 -12.02 2.42 18.77
N SER A 40 -10.82 2.86 19.12
CA SER A 40 -9.71 3.04 18.18
C SER A 40 -8.52 2.15 18.52
N PHE A 41 -7.93 1.51 17.50
CA PHE A 41 -6.85 0.54 17.64
C PHE A 41 -5.77 0.79 16.58
N TRP A 42 -4.49 0.66 16.97
CA TRP A 42 -3.37 0.78 16.05
C TRP A 42 -3.08 -0.54 15.36
N HIS A 43 -2.96 -0.51 14.04
CA HIS A 43 -2.64 -1.67 13.23
C HIS A 43 -1.62 -1.37 12.15
N ARG A 44 -0.88 -2.42 11.77
CA ARG A 44 -0.21 -2.47 10.49
C ARG A 44 -1.23 -2.70 9.40
N THR A 45 -0.99 -2.08 8.25
CA THR A 45 -1.87 -2.13 7.10
C THR A 45 -1.11 -2.65 5.88
N TYR A 46 -1.83 -3.41 5.07
CA TYR A 46 -1.37 -4.02 3.84
C TYR A 46 -2.31 -3.55 2.75
N SER A 47 -1.77 -2.93 1.71
CA SER A 47 -2.58 -2.56 0.55
C SER A 47 -1.75 -2.49 -0.72
N LYS A 48 -2.34 -3.00 -1.80
CA LYS A 48 -1.85 -2.80 -3.17
C LYS A 48 -2.34 -1.47 -3.75
N GLU A 49 -3.50 -1.01 -3.29
CA GLU A 49 -4.18 0.22 -3.71
C GLU A 49 -4.57 1.01 -2.44
N PRO A 50 -3.61 1.67 -1.77
CA PRO A 50 -3.75 2.16 -0.39
C PRO A 50 -4.95 3.07 -0.12
N LEU A 51 -5.42 3.79 -1.13
CA LEU A 51 -6.56 4.69 -1.00
C LEU A 51 -7.92 4.06 -1.37
N LEU A 52 -7.93 2.84 -1.89
CA LEU A 52 -9.16 2.14 -2.30
C LEU A 52 -9.51 0.99 -1.35
N ASP A 53 -8.49 0.35 -0.81
CA ASP A 53 -8.62 -0.81 0.06
C ASP A 53 -7.52 -0.83 1.10
N VAL A 54 -7.88 -1.13 2.35
CA VAL A 54 -6.93 -1.26 3.46
C VAL A 54 -7.17 -2.61 4.13
N VAL A 55 -6.12 -3.41 4.24
CA VAL A 55 -6.19 -4.70 4.93
C VAL A 55 -5.36 -4.64 6.19
N THR A 56 -5.84 -5.23 7.28
CA THR A 56 -5.07 -5.44 8.52
C THR A 56 -5.28 -6.86 9.03
N LEU A 57 -4.25 -7.42 9.67
CA LEU A 57 -4.35 -8.70 10.38
C LEU A 57 -4.84 -8.46 11.81
N VAL A 58 -5.78 -9.29 12.26
CA VAL A 58 -6.38 -9.19 13.60
C VAL A 58 -6.62 -10.56 14.21
N ASP A 59 -6.81 -10.58 15.53
CA ASP A 59 -7.27 -11.77 16.25
C ASP A 59 -8.78 -11.95 16.07
N ARG A 60 -9.23 -13.21 15.90
CA ARG A 60 -10.67 -13.53 15.79
C ARG A 60 -11.52 -12.96 16.92
N CYS A 61 -10.97 -12.94 18.13
CA CYS A 61 -11.69 -12.53 19.33
C CYS A 61 -11.47 -11.06 19.68
N SER A 62 -10.88 -10.28 18.78
CA SER A 62 -10.60 -8.87 19.02
C SER A 62 -11.88 -8.05 19.14
N LYS A 63 -11.76 -6.82 19.66
CA LYS A 63 -12.92 -5.94 19.85
C LYS A 63 -13.42 -5.42 18.52
N GLU A 64 -12.52 -5.06 17.62
CA GLU A 64 -12.83 -4.60 16.28
C GLU A 64 -13.61 -5.64 15.47
N VAL A 65 -13.25 -6.93 15.53
CA VAL A 65 -14.01 -8.00 14.87
C VAL A 65 -15.45 -8.07 15.38
N ARG A 66 -15.64 -8.03 16.69
CA ARG A 66 -16.98 -8.05 17.31
C ARG A 66 -17.79 -6.80 16.98
N ASN A 67 -17.16 -5.63 16.95
CA ASN A 67 -17.82 -4.38 16.59
C ASN A 67 -18.33 -4.43 15.14
N LEU A 68 -17.54 -5.01 14.24
CA LEU A 68 -17.89 -5.15 12.82
C LEU A 68 -19.06 -6.10 12.55
N GLU A 69 -19.37 -7.04 13.45
CA GLU A 69 -20.57 -7.88 13.35
C GLU A 69 -21.86 -7.06 13.45
N GLY A 70 -21.85 -5.97 14.23
CA GLY A 70 -23.00 -5.08 14.40
C GLY A 70 -22.96 -3.82 13.54
N ASN A 71 -21.77 -3.32 13.19
CA ASN A 71 -21.59 -2.11 12.40
C ASN A 71 -20.34 -2.20 11.53
N SER A 72 -20.53 -2.30 10.22
CA SER A 72 -19.43 -2.41 9.25
C SER A 72 -18.70 -1.09 8.98
N PHE A 73 -19.16 0.06 9.48
CA PHE A 73 -18.50 1.34 9.21
C PHE A 73 -17.21 1.46 10.00
N THR A 74 -16.17 1.93 9.32
CA THR A 74 -14.85 2.17 9.91
C THR A 74 -14.26 3.45 9.40
N GLU A 75 -13.56 4.14 10.29
CA GLU A 75 -12.65 5.22 9.94
C GLU A 75 -11.22 4.74 10.17
N TRP A 76 -10.32 5.02 9.23
CA TRP A 76 -8.89 4.89 9.43
C TRP A 76 -8.23 6.26 9.47
N THR A 77 -7.35 6.46 10.44
CA THR A 77 -6.50 7.64 10.52
C THR A 77 -5.04 7.27 10.34
N PHE A 78 -4.37 7.92 9.40
CA PHE A 78 -2.92 7.84 9.19
C PHE A 78 -2.30 9.20 9.40
N VAL A 79 -1.08 9.23 9.93
CA VAL A 79 -0.37 10.48 10.23
C VAL A 79 0.98 10.46 9.53
N GLY A 80 1.29 11.53 8.79
CA GLY A 80 2.59 11.71 8.16
C GLY A 80 3.72 11.75 9.20
N MET A 81 4.93 11.33 8.81
CA MET A 81 6.08 11.23 9.71
C MET A 81 6.45 12.55 10.41
N ASP A 82 6.26 13.67 9.72
CA ASP A 82 6.50 15.02 10.24
C ASP A 82 5.28 15.60 10.98
N LYS A 83 4.17 14.85 11.05
CA LYS A 83 2.89 15.21 11.66
C LYS A 83 2.26 16.47 11.05
N SER A 84 2.66 16.84 9.83
CA SER A 84 2.10 18.00 9.13
C SER A 84 0.80 17.67 8.39
N LEU A 85 0.54 16.37 8.18
CA LEU A 85 -0.58 15.81 7.43
C LEU A 85 -1.26 14.68 8.23
N SER A 86 -2.58 14.65 8.23
CA SER A 86 -3.40 13.50 8.61
C SER A 86 -4.35 13.11 7.48
N ILE A 87 -4.53 11.80 7.33
CA ILE A 87 -5.32 11.19 6.27
C ILE A 87 -6.41 10.38 6.96
N HIS A 88 -7.66 10.71 6.65
CA HIS A 88 -8.84 10.04 7.17
C HIS A 88 -9.51 9.27 6.03
N LEU A 89 -9.55 7.95 6.13
CA LEU A 89 -10.27 7.10 5.18
C LEU A 89 -11.54 6.60 5.85
N VAL A 90 -12.70 6.93 5.28
CA VAL A 90 -13.97 6.40 5.74
C VAL A 90 -14.41 5.31 4.80
N GLY A 91 -14.82 4.16 5.34
CA GLY A 91 -15.13 3.00 4.53
C GLY A 91 -16.07 2.01 5.18
N THR A 92 -16.31 0.94 4.45
CA THR A 92 -17.05 -0.23 4.93
C THR A 92 -16.09 -1.40 5.03
N SER A 93 -16.09 -2.02 6.20
CA SER A 93 -15.20 -3.12 6.55
C SER A 93 -15.94 -4.44 6.61
N ARG A 94 -15.23 -5.50 6.21
CA ARG A 94 -15.64 -6.87 6.41
C ARG A 94 -14.52 -7.66 7.06
N VAL A 95 -14.90 -8.65 7.86
CA VAL A 95 -13.98 -9.63 8.42
C VAL A 95 -13.79 -10.73 7.38
N LEU A 96 -12.53 -11.06 7.09
CA LEU A 96 -12.13 -12.17 6.26
C LEU A 96 -11.75 -13.33 7.18
N GLU A 97 -12.47 -14.43 7.07
CA GLU A 97 -12.19 -15.62 7.88
C GLU A 97 -10.94 -16.35 7.40
N ARG A 98 -10.58 -16.14 6.13
CA ARG A 98 -9.40 -16.70 5.50
C ARG A 98 -8.78 -15.68 4.55
N LEU A 99 -7.46 -15.67 4.47
CA LEU A 99 -6.72 -14.71 3.63
C LEU A 99 -6.88 -14.98 2.12
N ASP A 100 -7.26 -16.19 1.72
CA ASP A 100 -7.56 -16.51 0.32
C ASP A 100 -8.86 -15.84 -0.18
N GLU A 101 -9.68 -15.27 0.72
CA GLU A 101 -10.86 -14.46 0.38
C GLU A 101 -10.51 -13.06 -0.13
N LEU A 102 -9.22 -12.69 -0.11
CA LEU A 102 -8.66 -11.53 -0.80
C LEU A 102 -8.57 -11.80 -2.31
N GLU A 103 -9.71 -11.91 -2.99
CA GLU A 103 -9.75 -12.08 -4.45
C GLU A 103 -9.00 -10.93 -5.16
N GLY A 104 -8.04 -11.26 -6.03
CA GLY A 104 -7.33 -10.28 -6.88
C GLY A 104 -6.11 -9.59 -6.24
N VAL A 105 -5.76 -9.92 -5.01
CA VAL A 105 -4.65 -9.25 -4.29
C VAL A 105 -3.39 -10.11 -4.35
N GLY A 106 -2.59 -9.90 -5.40
CA GLY A 106 -1.14 -10.11 -5.28
C GLY A 106 -0.64 -9.13 -4.23
N LEU A 107 -0.66 -9.53 -2.97
CA LEU A 107 -0.24 -8.74 -1.82
C LEU A 107 1.23 -8.38 -2.01
N LEU A 108 1.57 -7.09 -1.87
CA LEU A 108 2.95 -6.66 -1.94
C LEU A 108 3.72 -7.33 -0.80
N ASN A 109 4.74 -8.10 -1.20
CA ASN A 109 5.48 -9.08 -0.42
C ASN A 109 4.61 -10.19 0.18
N ASP A 110 4.18 -11.13 -0.66
CA ASP A 110 3.85 -12.51 -0.25
C ASP A 110 4.82 -12.98 0.85
N SER A 111 6.12 -12.67 0.76
CA SER A 111 7.10 -13.05 1.79
C SER A 111 6.92 -12.40 3.15
N ILE A 112 6.49 -11.13 3.25
CA ILE A 112 6.31 -10.43 4.54
C ILE A 112 4.99 -10.83 5.17
N LEU A 113 3.89 -10.79 4.40
CA LEU A 113 2.61 -11.23 4.90
C LEU A 113 2.64 -12.72 5.25
N ASN A 114 3.25 -13.57 4.41
CA ASN A 114 3.46 -14.97 4.77
C ASN A 114 4.35 -15.07 6.02
N TRP A 115 5.45 -14.32 6.12
CA TRP A 115 6.28 -14.38 7.32
C TRP A 115 5.52 -13.98 8.59
N GLU A 116 4.72 -12.90 8.57
CA GLU A 116 3.90 -12.50 9.71
C GLU A 116 2.84 -13.55 10.04
N VAL A 117 2.09 -14.03 9.05
CA VAL A 117 1.11 -15.12 9.20
C VAL A 117 1.73 -16.39 9.81
N HIS A 118 2.98 -16.73 9.44
CA HIS A 118 3.67 -17.92 9.94
C HIS A 118 4.38 -17.69 11.28
N SER A 119 4.78 -16.45 11.60
CA SER A 119 5.46 -16.07 12.85
C SER A 119 4.48 -15.84 14.00
N VAL A 120 3.29 -15.31 13.68
CA VAL A 120 2.20 -15.09 14.61
C VAL A 120 1.60 -16.46 14.91
N HIS A 121 1.64 -16.89 16.17
CA HIS A 121 1.26 -18.23 16.63
C HIS A 121 -0.26 -18.55 16.52
N HIS A 122 -0.99 -17.94 15.58
CA HIS A 122 -2.43 -18.09 15.45
C HIS A 122 -2.81 -19.08 14.34
N ARG A 123 -3.46 -20.16 14.75
CA ARG A 123 -3.93 -21.27 13.90
C ARG A 123 -4.98 -20.88 12.84
N SER A 124 -5.33 -19.61 12.67
CA SER A 124 -6.14 -19.06 11.57
C SER A 124 -5.98 -17.53 11.58
N SER A 125 -5.29 -16.94 10.62
CA SER A 125 -5.16 -15.48 10.54
C SER A 125 -6.46 -14.88 10.00
N PHE A 126 -7.12 -14.05 10.82
CA PHE A 126 -8.23 -13.21 10.39
C PHE A 126 -7.68 -11.91 9.83
N ALA A 127 -8.42 -11.31 8.91
CA ALA A 127 -8.13 -9.99 8.44
C ALA A 127 -9.38 -9.12 8.45
N ILE A 128 -9.19 -7.82 8.60
CA ILE A 128 -10.22 -6.83 8.28
C ILE A 128 -9.82 -6.21 6.96
N GLN A 129 -10.75 -6.19 6.01
CA GLN A 129 -10.62 -5.48 4.75
C GLN A 129 -11.60 -4.30 4.77
N THR A 130 -11.07 -3.09 4.61
CA THR A 130 -11.83 -1.85 4.53
C THR A 130 -11.83 -1.32 3.10
N ARG A 131 -13.01 -1.33 2.47
CA ARG A 131 -13.21 -0.61 1.19
C ARG A 131 -13.47 0.86 1.46
N VAL A 132 -12.62 1.71 0.91
CA VAL A 132 -12.65 3.16 1.14
C VAL A 132 -13.75 3.82 0.31
N ASN A 133 -14.63 4.58 0.97
CA ASN A 133 -15.72 5.32 0.32
C ASN A 133 -15.39 6.80 0.15
N SER A 134 -14.63 7.37 1.08
CA SER A 134 -14.14 8.75 0.98
C SER A 134 -12.80 8.89 1.69
N LEU A 135 -12.08 9.93 1.28
CA LEU A 135 -10.79 10.33 1.81
C LEU A 135 -10.85 11.80 2.18
N GLU A 136 -10.43 12.13 3.39
CA GLU A 136 -10.17 13.51 3.82
C GLU A 136 -8.68 13.64 4.15
N ILE A 137 -8.06 14.73 3.67
CA ILE A 137 -6.68 15.07 3.99
C ILE A 137 -6.67 16.40 4.74
N GLU A 138 -6.26 16.37 5.99
CA GLU A 138 -5.99 17.56 6.78
C GLU A 138 -4.49 17.90 6.74
N TYR A 139 -4.15 19.17 6.59
CA TYR A 139 -2.76 19.62 6.56
C TYR A 139 -2.57 21.02 7.14
N SER A 140 -1.35 21.28 7.64
CA SER A 140 -0.99 22.56 8.26
C SER A 140 0.20 23.21 7.56
N THR A 141 -0.06 24.27 6.79
CA THR A 141 0.97 25.15 6.21
C THR A 141 0.77 26.59 6.69
N GLY A 142 0.80 26.79 8.02
CA GLY A 142 0.54 28.11 8.65
C GLY A 142 -0.94 28.39 8.94
N GLY A 143 -1.81 27.39 8.78
CA GLY A 143 -3.24 27.37 9.07
C GLY A 143 -3.78 25.95 8.83
N ARG A 144 -4.94 25.59 9.41
CA ARG A 144 -5.56 24.27 9.18
C ARG A 144 -6.37 24.29 7.89
N TYR A 145 -6.06 23.35 7.00
CA TYR A 145 -6.79 23.14 5.75
C TYR A 145 -7.25 21.68 5.71
N SER A 146 -8.42 21.45 5.11
CA SER A 146 -8.96 20.12 4.81
C SER A 146 -9.46 20.08 3.37
N ILE A 147 -9.26 18.94 2.72
CA ILE A 147 -9.82 18.63 1.41
C ILE A 147 -10.39 17.21 1.41
N GLU A 148 -11.60 17.07 0.87
CA GLU A 148 -12.30 15.80 0.75
C GLU A 148 -12.28 15.30 -0.71
N PHE A 149 -12.11 14.00 -0.86
CA PHE A 149 -12.17 13.26 -2.12
C PHE A 149 -13.23 12.16 -2.00
N ASP A 150 -14.18 12.17 -2.93
CA ASP A 150 -15.11 11.05 -3.10
C ASP A 150 -14.43 9.84 -3.73
N ARG A 151 -15.10 8.69 -3.66
CA ARG A 151 -14.59 7.43 -4.22
C ARG A 151 -14.24 7.53 -5.71
N ASP A 152 -15.08 8.16 -6.51
CA ASP A 152 -14.91 8.22 -7.98
C ASP A 152 -13.62 8.96 -8.35
N LYS A 153 -13.33 10.06 -7.65
CA LYS A 153 -12.10 10.83 -7.84
C LYS A 153 -10.87 10.04 -7.41
N ILE A 154 -10.94 9.32 -6.28
CA ILE A 154 -9.85 8.46 -5.81
C ILE A 154 -9.60 7.33 -6.81
N GLU A 155 -10.65 6.64 -7.26
CA GLU A 155 -10.55 5.54 -8.22
C GLU A 155 -9.96 6.01 -9.55
N GLY A 156 -10.44 7.14 -10.09
CA GLY A 156 -9.91 7.73 -11.31
C GLY A 156 -8.41 8.01 -11.22
N TYR A 157 -7.97 8.55 -10.08
CA TYR A 157 -6.56 8.83 -9.81
C TYR A 157 -5.72 7.54 -9.73
N VAL A 158 -6.12 6.57 -8.90
CA VAL A 158 -5.38 5.31 -8.70
C VAL A 158 -5.28 4.51 -10.00
N GLN A 159 -6.34 4.48 -10.81
CA GLN A 159 -6.32 3.85 -12.13
C GLN A 159 -5.37 4.56 -13.10
N ALA A 160 -5.41 5.89 -13.18
CA ALA A 160 -4.53 6.67 -14.04
C ALA A 160 -3.05 6.44 -13.68
N ARG A 161 -2.73 6.47 -12.38
CA ARG A 161 -1.39 6.19 -11.85
C ARG A 161 -0.92 4.77 -12.20
N THR A 162 -1.79 3.79 -12.05
CA THR A 162 -1.49 2.38 -12.38
C THR A 162 -1.21 2.20 -13.88
N ARG A 163 -1.99 2.84 -14.75
CA ARG A 163 -1.75 2.86 -16.20
C ARG A 163 -0.39 3.48 -16.53
N ALA A 164 -0.09 4.67 -16.00
CA ALA A 164 1.19 5.35 -16.22
C ALA A 164 2.40 4.50 -15.77
N ARG A 165 2.30 3.80 -14.62
CA ARG A 165 3.34 2.88 -14.14
C ARG A 165 3.56 1.71 -15.08
N ASN A 166 2.48 1.15 -15.63
CA ASN A 166 2.56 0.04 -16.58
C ASN A 166 3.16 0.47 -17.92
N GLU A 167 2.77 1.63 -18.43
CA GLU A 167 3.33 2.21 -19.66
C GLU A 167 4.84 2.51 -19.52
N SER A 168 5.26 3.08 -18.39
CA SER A 168 6.67 3.33 -18.07
C SER A 168 7.49 2.02 -18.03
N ARG A 169 6.93 0.95 -17.43
CA ARG A 169 7.55 -0.37 -17.43
C ARG A 169 7.69 -0.96 -18.83
N VAL A 170 6.64 -0.86 -19.66
CA VAL A 170 6.68 -1.32 -21.05
C VAL A 170 7.69 -0.51 -21.87
N GLY A 171 7.79 0.81 -21.63
CA GLY A 171 8.80 1.69 -22.23
C GLY A 171 10.23 1.25 -21.88
N ARG A 172 10.52 1.02 -20.59
CA ARG A 172 11.83 0.52 -20.13
C ARG A 172 12.17 -0.87 -20.66
N VAL A 173 11.18 -1.76 -20.80
CA VAL A 173 11.37 -3.07 -21.42
C VAL A 173 11.68 -2.91 -22.91
N ARG A 174 10.96 -2.06 -23.63
CA ARG A 174 11.23 -1.75 -25.05
C ARG A 174 12.60 -1.10 -25.27
N GLU A 175 13.06 -0.20 -24.39
CA GLU A 175 14.41 0.36 -24.45
C GLU A 175 15.50 -0.70 -24.21
N ARG A 176 15.26 -1.67 -23.31
CA ARG A 176 16.16 -2.83 -23.15
C ARG A 176 16.19 -3.72 -24.40
N PHE A 177 15.07 -3.89 -25.08
CA PHE A 177 15.03 -4.66 -26.34
C PHE A 177 15.59 -3.89 -27.55
N ASN A 178 15.45 -2.56 -27.58
CA ASN A 178 16.03 -1.72 -28.64
C ASN A 178 17.53 -1.42 -28.42
N SER A 179 18.07 -1.70 -27.23
CA SER A 179 19.52 -1.70 -26.96
C SER A 179 20.18 -3.07 -27.16
N PHE A 180 19.40 -4.11 -27.50
CA PHE A 180 19.95 -5.31 -28.14
C PHE A 180 20.29 -4.99 -29.59
N THR A 181 21.43 -4.32 -29.77
CA THR A 181 22.19 -4.49 -31.02
C THR A 181 22.54 -5.98 -31.13
N PRO A 182 22.17 -6.68 -32.21
CA PRO A 182 22.63 -8.05 -32.39
C PRO A 182 24.16 -8.00 -32.45
N PHE A 183 24.81 -8.76 -31.56
CA PHE A 183 26.24 -8.99 -31.62
C PHE A 183 26.60 -9.40 -33.05
N LEU A 184 27.25 -8.48 -33.77
CA LEU A 184 28.02 -8.80 -34.96
C LEU A 184 28.97 -9.93 -34.57
N ARG A 185 28.93 -11.03 -35.33
CA ARG A 185 29.94 -12.08 -35.34
C ARG A 185 31.31 -11.42 -35.59
N GLY A 186 32.00 -11.05 -34.53
CA GLY A 186 33.40 -10.67 -34.52
C GLY A 186 34.21 -11.88 -34.08
N ASN A 187 35.10 -12.35 -34.97
CA ASN A 187 35.93 -13.52 -34.79
C ASN A 187 36.63 -13.58 -33.42
N CYS A 188 36.62 -14.77 -32.82
CA CYS A 188 37.45 -15.13 -31.68
C CYS A 188 38.94 -14.89 -32.00
N SER A 189 39.52 -13.84 -31.43
CA SER A 189 40.97 -13.65 -31.35
C SER A 189 41.43 -14.00 -29.93
N ARG A 190 41.99 -15.20 -29.83
CA ARG A 190 42.71 -15.78 -28.70
C ARG A 190 43.84 -14.85 -28.24
N THR A 191 43.73 -14.21 -27.08
CA THR A 191 44.90 -13.74 -26.34
C THR A 191 45.16 -14.70 -25.18
N LYS A 192 46.39 -15.23 -25.17
CA LYS A 192 46.89 -16.22 -24.24
C LYS A 192 47.05 -15.60 -22.86
N ASN A 193 46.61 -16.31 -21.83
CA ASN A 193 47.09 -16.14 -20.47
C ASN A 193 48.60 -16.41 -20.44
N THR A 194 49.39 -15.40 -20.06
CA THR A 194 50.74 -15.62 -19.56
C THR A 194 50.73 -15.39 -18.06
N HIS A 195 50.95 -16.48 -17.33
CA HIS A 195 51.35 -16.49 -15.94
C HIS A 195 52.63 -15.66 -15.74
N VAL A 196 52.68 -14.86 -14.69
CA VAL A 196 53.94 -14.57 -13.98
C VAL A 196 53.62 -14.63 -12.49
N ALA A 197 54.20 -15.61 -11.82
CA ALA A 197 54.37 -15.66 -10.38
C ALA A 197 55.88 -15.77 -10.09
N ALA A 198 56.27 -15.25 -8.91
CA ALA A 198 57.62 -15.11 -8.34
C ALA A 198 58.49 -14.03 -9.01
N GLY A 199 59.12 -13.09 -8.31
CA GLY A 199 59.56 -13.06 -6.91
C GLY A 199 61.06 -12.77 -6.92
N LEU A 200 61.44 -11.59 -6.44
CA LEU A 200 62.68 -11.24 -5.72
C LEU A 200 62.43 -9.88 -5.05
#